data_AF-A0A8T7ENE7-F1
#
_entry.id   AF-A0A8T7ENE7-F1
#
_cell.length_a   1.000
_cell.length_b   1.000
_cell.length_c   1.000
_cell.angle_alpha   90.00
_cell.angle_beta   90.00
_cell.angle_gamma   90.00
#
_symmetry.space_group_name_H-M   'P 1'
#
loop_
_entity.id
_entity.type
_entity.pdbx_description
1 polymer ?
#
loop_
_entity_poly.entity_id
_entity_poly.type
_entity_poly.pdbx_seq_one_letter_code
_entity_poly.pdbx_strand_id
1 'polypeptide(L)'
;MHEPANANDRVAEALGRYGFNIGLAFQIVDDILDLTADEAQLGKTAGLDLKQGRGIGSINSGAAPDPVTLIKAKALNSNSVAEGKLQAKMLIDSAIGELDVLSDSPAKDELVALARYIVERDH
;
A
#
# COMPACT_ATOMS: atom_id res chain seq x y z
N MET A 1 24.69 28.59 -20.48
CA MET A 1 25.64 27.46 -20.38
C MET A 1 25.13 26.57 -19.25
N HIS A 2 24.68 25.35 -19.55
CA HIS A 2 24.39 24.36 -18.52
C HIS A 2 25.70 23.61 -18.25
N GLU A 3 26.29 23.82 -17.08
CA GLU A 3 27.36 22.97 -16.57
C GLU A 3 26.83 21.52 -16.47
N PRO A 4 27.58 20.51 -16.93
CA PRO A 4 27.18 19.13 -16.72
C PRO A 4 27.17 18.84 -15.22
N ALA A 5 25.99 18.47 -14.68
CA ALA A 5 25.84 18.06 -13.29
C ALA A 5 26.95 17.09 -12.92
N ASN A 6 27.73 17.44 -11.89
CA ASN A 6 28.90 16.67 -11.50
C ASN A 6 28.44 15.30 -10.97
N ALA A 7 29.35 14.32 -10.88
CA ALA A 7 28.99 12.95 -10.48
C ALA A 7 28.26 12.88 -9.12
N ASN A 8 28.58 13.78 -8.18
CA ASN A 8 27.91 13.83 -6.89
C ASN A 8 26.48 14.40 -7.00
N ASP A 9 26.25 15.38 -7.87
CA ASP A 9 24.92 15.94 -8.10
C ASP A 9 23.97 14.85 -8.64
N ARG A 10 24.46 14.02 -9.57
CA ARG A 10 23.70 12.89 -10.14
C ARG A 10 23.34 11.84 -9.08
N VAL A 11 24.30 11.51 -8.22
CA VAL A 11 24.07 10.56 -7.11
C VAL A 11 23.08 11.14 -6.10
N ALA A 12 23.20 12.40 -5.74
CA ALA A 12 22.28 13.07 -4.81
C ALA A 12 20.85 13.12 -5.37
N GLU A 13 20.70 13.45 -6.65
CA GLU A 13 19.41 13.49 -7.33
C GLU A 13 18.75 12.10 -7.40
N ALA A 14 19.54 11.07 -7.73
CA ALA A 14 19.08 9.69 -7.75
C ALA A 14 18.65 9.19 -6.37
N LEU A 15 19.42 9.48 -5.32
CA LEU A 15 19.04 9.16 -3.94
C LEU A 15 17.78 9.92 -3.50
N GLY A 16 17.60 11.15 -3.98
CA GLY A 16 16.37 11.93 -3.78
C GLY A 16 15.14 11.26 -4.42
N ARG A 17 15.26 10.81 -5.68
CA ARG A 17 14.19 10.08 -6.38
C ARG A 17 13.91 8.72 -5.77
N TYR A 18 14.96 7.99 -5.38
CA TYR A 18 14.85 6.74 -4.62
C TYR A 18 14.01 6.94 -3.35
N GLY A 19 14.37 7.93 -2.52
CA GLY A 19 13.66 8.22 -1.28
C GLY A 19 12.21 8.64 -1.50
N PHE A 20 11.95 9.43 -2.54
CA PHE A 20 10.60 9.84 -2.92
C PHE A 20 9.72 8.64 -3.31
N ASN A 21 10.21 7.78 -4.21
CA ASN A 21 9.47 6.61 -4.68
C ASN A 21 9.20 5.62 -3.55
N ILE A 22 10.19 5.37 -2.68
CA ILE A 22 10.00 4.53 -1.49
C ILE A 22 8.98 5.13 -0.52
N GLY A 23 9.04 6.45 -0.27
CA GLY A 23 8.10 7.12 0.63
C GLY A 23 6.65 7.03 0.15
N LEU A 24 6.42 7.10 -1.16
CA LEU A 24 5.10 6.90 -1.76
C LEU A 24 4.66 5.44 -1.70
N ALA A 25 5.54 4.49 -2.03
CA ALA A 25 5.23 3.07 -1.95
C ALA A 25 4.85 2.66 -0.51
N PHE A 26 5.56 3.20 0.48
CA PHE A 26 5.27 2.96 1.90
C PHE A 26 3.87 3.45 2.28
N GLN A 27 3.49 4.68 1.89
CA GLN A 27 2.16 5.22 2.18
C GLN A 27 1.04 4.37 1.57
N ILE A 28 1.20 3.94 0.32
CA ILE A 28 0.21 3.08 -0.34
C ILE A 28 0.05 1.75 0.39
N VAL A 29 1.16 1.13 0.80
CA VAL A 29 1.11 -0.12 1.56
C VAL A 29 0.47 0.09 2.93
N ASP A 30 0.79 1.18 3.63
CA ASP A 30 0.22 1.53 4.94
C ASP A 30 -1.30 1.74 4.85
N ASP A 31 -1.76 2.53 3.87
CA ASP A 31 -3.20 2.75 3.61
C ASP A 31 -3.94 1.44 3.31
N ILE A 32 -3.32 0.53 2.55
CA ILE A 32 -3.88 -0.80 2.27
C ILE A 32 -3.98 -1.65 3.55
N LEU A 33 -2.95 -1.61 4.40
CA LEU A 33 -2.96 -2.33 5.67
C LEU A 33 -4.06 -1.82 6.59
N ASP A 34 -4.25 -0.51 6.68
CA ASP A 34 -5.31 0.10 7.47
C ASP A 34 -6.71 -0.28 6.95
N LEU A 35 -6.92 -0.21 5.63
CA LEU A 35 -8.19 -0.61 5.01
C LEU A 35 -8.51 -2.09 5.23
N THR A 36 -7.53 -2.98 5.05
CA THR A 36 -7.73 -4.43 5.19
C THR A 36 -7.87 -4.87 6.65
N ALA A 37 -7.23 -4.18 7.59
CA ALA A 37 -7.41 -4.39 9.03
C ALA A 37 -8.84 -4.02 9.47
N ASP A 38 -9.35 -2.87 8.99
CA ASP A 38 -10.72 -2.42 9.24
C ASP A 38 -11.75 -3.39 8.65
N GLU A 39 -11.52 -3.91 7.44
CA GLU A 39 -12.35 -4.96 6.83
C GLU A 39 -12.40 -6.23 7.68
N ALA A 40 -11.24 -6.71 8.17
CA ALA A 40 -11.18 -7.89 9.00
C ALA A 40 -11.89 -7.69 10.35
N GLN A 41 -11.79 -6.50 10.94
CA GLN A 41 -12.48 -6.14 12.18
C GLN A 41 -14.00 -6.04 11.98
N LEU A 42 -14.45 -5.45 10.88
CA LEU A 42 -15.85 -5.41 10.50
C LEU A 42 -16.40 -6.82 10.24
N GLY A 43 -15.66 -7.65 9.52
CA GLY A 43 -16.01 -9.06 9.25
C GLY A 43 -16.10 -9.91 10.52
N LYS A 44 -15.20 -9.70 11.49
CA LYS A 44 -15.29 -10.32 12.83
C LYS A 44 -16.54 -9.89 13.58
N THR A 45 -16.87 -8.61 13.56
CA THR A 45 -18.04 -8.05 14.27
C THR A 45 -19.34 -8.57 13.64
N ALA A 46 -19.47 -8.50 12.32
CA ALA A 46 -20.61 -9.06 11.59
C ALA A 46 -20.74 -10.58 11.80
N GLY A 47 -19.62 -11.32 11.79
CA GLY A 47 -19.59 -12.76 12.02
C GLY A 47 -19.94 -13.17 13.46
N LEU A 48 -19.57 -12.36 14.45
CA LEU A 48 -19.97 -12.54 15.86
C LEU A 48 -21.47 -12.34 16.05
N ASP A 49 -22.04 -11.31 15.43
CA ASP A 49 -23.49 -11.05 15.46
C ASP A 49 -24.28 -12.22 14.84
N LEU A 50 -23.82 -12.73 13.69
CA LEU A 50 -24.42 -13.91 13.05
C LEU A 50 -24.30 -15.19 13.89
N LYS A 51 -23.16 -15.42 14.57
CA LYS A 51 -22.93 -16.62 15.40
C LYS A 51 -23.67 -16.60 16.74
N GLN A 52 -23.92 -15.44 17.33
CA GLN A 52 -24.64 -15.33 18.60
C GLN A 52 -26.18 -15.43 18.45
N GLY A 53 -26.70 -15.81 17.28
CA GLY A 53 -28.14 -15.87 17.04
C GLY A 53 -28.82 -14.49 17.08
N ARG A 54 -28.03 -13.42 17.23
CA ARG A 54 -28.39 -12.04 16.93
C ARG A 54 -28.05 -11.76 15.48
N GLY A 55 -28.43 -12.69 14.61
CA GLY A 55 -28.46 -12.45 13.19
C GLY A 55 -29.40 -11.28 12.97
N ILE A 56 -28.81 -10.12 12.73
CA ILE A 56 -29.49 -8.90 12.35
C ILE A 56 -30.63 -8.52 13.32
N GLY A 57 -30.27 -7.75 14.34
CA GLY A 57 -31.21 -6.87 15.02
C GLY A 57 -31.74 -5.74 14.12
N SER A 58 -32.14 -6.04 12.88
CA SER A 58 -33.12 -5.29 12.06
C SER A 58 -33.34 -5.96 10.68
N ILE A 59 -33.86 -7.20 10.61
CA ILE A 59 -34.54 -7.71 9.38
C ILE A 59 -35.96 -8.21 9.67
N ASN A 60 -36.50 -7.93 10.87
CA ASN A 60 -37.94 -8.04 11.10
C ASN A 60 -38.71 -6.80 10.59
N SER A 61 -38.06 -5.93 9.82
CA SER A 61 -38.71 -4.92 8.99
C SER A 61 -38.24 -5.17 7.55
N GLY A 62 -39.16 -5.22 6.60
CA GLY A 62 -38.87 -5.38 5.16
C GLY A 62 -38.15 -4.16 4.55
N ALA A 63 -37.08 -3.69 5.18
CA ALA A 63 -36.27 -2.57 4.76
C ALA A 63 -35.04 -3.08 4.02
N ALA A 64 -34.82 -2.54 2.82
CA ALA A 64 -33.62 -2.78 2.03
C ALA A 64 -32.34 -2.52 2.87
N PRO A 65 -31.23 -3.23 2.61
CA PRO A 65 -29.97 -2.96 3.28
C PRO A 65 -29.65 -1.47 3.21
N ASP A 66 -29.23 -0.90 4.36
CA ASP A 66 -28.89 0.52 4.48
C ASP A 66 -27.96 0.92 3.32
N PRO A 67 -28.28 1.97 2.55
CA PRO A 67 -27.44 2.49 1.49
C PRO A 67 -25.98 2.66 1.91
N VAL A 68 -25.71 3.01 3.17
CA VAL A 68 -24.36 3.18 3.73
C VAL A 68 -23.60 1.84 3.77
N THR A 69 -24.29 0.73 4.08
CA THR A 69 -23.69 -0.61 4.11
C THR A 69 -23.40 -1.11 2.70
N LEU A 70 -24.30 -0.85 1.75
CA LEU A 70 -24.09 -1.15 0.33
C LEU A 70 -23.00 -0.28 -0.30
N ILE A 71 -22.91 1.00 0.08
CA ILE A 71 -21.87 1.92 -0.40
C ILE A 71 -20.51 1.51 0.17
N LYS A 72 -20.41 1.13 1.46
CA LYS A 72 -19.18 0.56 2.02
C LYS A 72 -18.79 -0.72 1.28
N ALA A 73 -19.69 -1.69 1.13
CA ALA A 73 -19.40 -2.93 0.40
C ALA A 73 -18.96 -2.70 -1.06
N LYS A 74 -19.50 -1.68 -1.75
CA LYS A 74 -19.08 -1.28 -3.10
C LYS A 74 -17.78 -0.47 -3.14
N ALA A 75 -17.43 0.25 -2.08
CA ALA A 75 -16.15 0.96 -1.96
C ALA A 75 -14.99 0.00 -1.64
N LEU A 76 -15.30 -1.13 -0.98
CA LEU A 76 -14.37 -2.19 -0.57
C LEU A 76 -14.09 -3.21 -1.70
N ASN A 77 -14.16 -2.79 -2.97
CA ASN A 77 -13.86 -3.70 -4.07
C ASN A 77 -12.38 -4.08 -4.04
N SER A 78 -12.09 -5.38 -3.94
CA SER A 78 -10.75 -6.00 -3.98
C SER A 78 -9.87 -5.57 -5.18
N ASN A 79 -10.46 -4.91 -6.18
CA ASN A 79 -9.75 -4.24 -7.27
C ASN A 79 -8.84 -3.10 -6.77
N SER A 80 -9.26 -2.29 -5.79
CA SER A 80 -8.47 -1.15 -5.31
C SER A 80 -7.21 -1.58 -4.54
N VAL A 81 -7.30 -2.64 -3.73
CA VAL A 81 -6.16 -3.20 -2.99
C VAL A 81 -5.14 -3.81 -3.94
N ALA A 82 -5.60 -4.61 -4.92
CA ALA A 82 -4.71 -5.21 -5.91
C ALA A 82 -4.03 -4.13 -6.78
N GLU A 83 -4.78 -3.11 -7.21
CA GLU A 83 -4.25 -1.96 -7.95
C GLU A 83 -3.22 -1.18 -7.11
N GLY A 84 -3.50 -0.93 -5.84
CA GLY A 84 -2.58 -0.25 -4.92
C GLY A 84 -1.29 -1.06 -4.69
N LYS A 85 -1.39 -2.38 -4.47
CA LYS A 85 -0.20 -3.26 -4.36
C LYS A 85 0.63 -3.23 -5.65
N LEU A 86 -0.01 -3.22 -6.83
CA LEU A 86 0.69 -3.10 -8.10
C LEU A 86 1.41 -1.76 -8.24
N GLN A 87 0.75 -0.65 -7.87
CA GLN A 87 1.35 0.69 -7.89
C GLN A 87 2.55 0.79 -6.95
N ALA A 88 2.44 0.28 -5.73
CA ALA A 88 3.55 0.23 -4.79
C ALA A 88 4.74 -0.55 -5.37
N LYS A 89 4.50 -1.70 -6.01
CA LYS A 89 5.55 -2.48 -6.68
C LYS A 89 6.23 -1.70 -7.80
N MET A 90 5.48 -1.00 -8.64
CA MET A 90 6.04 -0.17 -9.71
C MET A 90 6.92 0.96 -9.17
N LEU A 91 6.54 1.57 -8.05
CA LEU A 91 7.34 2.59 -7.37
C LEU A 91 8.63 2.01 -6.79
N ILE A 92 8.59 0.81 -6.22
CA ILE A 92 9.79 0.10 -5.73
C ILE A 92 10.74 -0.25 -6.89
N ASP A 93 10.22 -0.79 -7.99
CA ASP A 93 11.04 -1.11 -9.16
C ASP A 93 11.71 0.15 -9.73
N SER A 94 10.97 1.27 -9.77
CA SER A 94 11.52 2.58 -10.15
C SER A 94 12.60 3.06 -9.16
N ALA A 95 12.35 2.96 -7.85
CA ALA A 95 13.32 3.31 -6.82
C ALA A 95 14.63 2.52 -6.96
N ILE A 96 14.54 1.20 -7.15
CA ILE A 96 15.71 0.34 -7.33
C ILE A 96 16.50 0.76 -8.58
N GLY A 97 15.82 1.10 -9.68
CA GLY A 97 16.48 1.60 -10.90
C GLY A 97 17.24 2.91 -10.71
N GLU A 98 16.80 3.80 -9.80
CA GLU A 98 17.55 5.01 -9.46
C GLU A 98 18.91 4.69 -8.83
N LEU A 99 19.05 3.53 -8.17
CA LEU A 99 20.30 3.13 -7.54
C LEU A 99 21.37 2.63 -8.54
N ASP A 100 21.04 2.48 -9.82
CA ASP A 100 21.99 2.04 -10.85
C ASP A 100 23.16 3.02 -11.05
N VAL A 101 22.98 4.29 -10.67
CA VAL A 101 24.06 5.28 -10.70
C VAL A 101 25.11 5.04 -9.60
N LEU A 102 24.79 4.29 -8.56
CA LEU A 102 25.71 3.96 -7.46
C LEU A 102 26.58 2.77 -7.84
N SER A 103 27.88 2.89 -7.51
CA SER A 103 28.79 1.74 -7.50
C SER A 103 28.31 0.65 -6.55
N ASP A 104 28.57 -0.59 -6.91
CA ASP A 104 28.21 -1.74 -6.09
C ASP A 104 28.91 -1.66 -4.74
N SER A 105 28.10 -1.78 -3.68
CA SER A 105 28.54 -1.65 -2.30
C SER A 105 27.50 -2.30 -1.39
N PRO A 106 27.91 -2.76 -0.19
CA PRO A 106 26.96 -3.26 0.79
C PRO A 106 25.84 -2.26 1.11
N ALA A 107 26.13 -0.96 1.07
CA ALA A 107 25.12 0.08 1.28
C ALA A 107 24.05 0.09 0.18
N LYS A 108 24.43 -0.08 -1.09
CA LYS A 108 23.49 -0.20 -2.20
C LYS A 108 22.60 -1.44 -2.04
N ASP A 109 23.19 -2.55 -1.63
CA ASP A 109 22.45 -3.80 -1.39
C ASP A 109 21.40 -3.64 -0.28
N GLU A 110 21.75 -2.96 0.82
CA GLU A 110 20.81 -2.65 1.91
C GLU A 110 19.67 -1.73 1.48
N LEU A 111 19.94 -0.74 0.61
CA LEU A 111 18.88 0.10 0.04
C LEU A 111 17.93 -0.72 -0.83
N VAL A 112 18.46 -1.61 -1.68
CA VAL A 112 17.63 -2.53 -2.48
C VAL A 112 16.80 -3.45 -1.57
N ALA A 113 17.40 -3.99 -0.51
CA ALA A 113 16.71 -4.84 0.45
C ALA A 113 15.56 -4.11 1.16
N LEU A 114 15.80 -2.87 1.60
CA LEU A 114 14.77 -2.01 2.20
C LEU A 114 13.60 -1.76 1.23
N ALA A 115 13.89 -1.45 -0.03
CA ALA A 115 12.86 -1.22 -1.05
C ALA A 115 11.96 -2.45 -1.23
N ARG A 116 12.57 -3.65 -1.30
CA ARG A 116 11.83 -4.92 -1.45
C ARG A 116 10.99 -5.25 -0.22
N TYR A 117 11.52 -5.00 0.97
CA TYR A 117 10.82 -5.26 2.22
C TYR A 117 9.47 -4.52 2.32
N ILE A 118 9.35 -3.32 1.74
CA ILE A 118 8.11 -2.52 1.79
C ILE A 118 6.93 -3.24 1.14
N VAL A 119 7.15 -3.92 0.01
CA VAL A 119 6.08 -4.62 -0.73
C VAL A 119 5.88 -6.06 -0.26
N GLU A 120 6.88 -6.64 0.42
CA GLU A 120 6.81 -7.98 1.00
C GLU A 120 6.18 -8.00 2.41
N ARG A 121 5.80 -6.84 2.97
CA ARG A 121 5.00 -6.76 4.20
C ARG A 121 3.58 -7.32 3.97
N ASP A 122 3.45 -8.64 3.96
CA ASP A 122 2.21 -9.35 4.26
C ASP A 122 2.24 -9.77 5.75
N HIS A 123 1.14 -9.50 6.47
CA HIS A 123 0.88 -10.00 7.83
C HIS A 123 -0.04 -11.21 7.81
#